data_AF-A0A399EJC4-F1
#
_entry.id   AF-A0A399EJC4-F1
#
_cell.length_a   1.000
_cell.length_b   1.000
_cell.length_c   1.000
_cell.angle_alpha   90.00
_cell.angle_beta   90.00
_cell.angle_gamma   90.00
#
_symmetry.space_group_name_H-M   'P 1'
#
loop_
_entity.id
_entity.type
_entity.pdbx_description
1 polymer ?
#
loop_
_entity_poly.entity_id
_entity_poly.type
_entity_poly.pdbx_seq_one_letter_code
_entity_poly.pdbx_strand_id
1 'polypeptide(L)'
;MAQDGPRVVGVVLAQAVWQGDQVTVLITRLLSSSDEATRALLGAVVKSAYDAGVYEVAMHVDPANEPLSRALEDYGFRLGPLLLGVRVLGSRGERGEVAGVLE
;
A
#
# COMPACT_ATOMS: atom_id res chain seq x y z
N MET A 1 -0.45 6.81 -11.04
CA MET A 1 0.25 6.06 -12.11
C MET A 1 1.59 6.73 -12.36
N ALA A 2 2.64 5.96 -12.60
CA ALA A 2 3.97 6.45 -12.96
C ALA A 2 4.26 6.08 -14.42
N GLN A 3 4.84 7.02 -15.17
CA GLN A 3 5.13 6.87 -16.59
C GLN A 3 6.57 7.31 -16.89
N ASP A 4 7.24 6.56 -17.76
CA ASP A 4 8.50 6.94 -18.41
C ASP A 4 8.22 7.16 -19.89
N GLY A 5 8.08 8.43 -20.28
CA GLY A 5 7.54 8.82 -21.58
C GLY A 5 6.16 8.19 -21.84
N PRO A 6 5.96 7.42 -22.94
CA PRO A 6 4.68 6.77 -23.22
C PRO A 6 4.46 5.47 -22.43
N ARG A 7 5.48 4.95 -21.72
CA ARG A 7 5.42 3.65 -21.05
C ARG A 7 4.92 3.80 -19.62
N VAL A 8 3.92 3.01 -19.25
CA VAL A 8 3.51 2.88 -17.83
C VAL A 8 4.53 2.01 -17.10
N VAL A 9 5.16 2.56 -16.06
CA VAL A 9 6.18 1.90 -15.24
C VAL A 9 5.70 1.61 -13.82
N GLY A 10 4.50 2.07 -13.46
CA GLY A 10 3.88 1.66 -12.22
C GLY A 10 2.48 2.23 -11.98
N VAL A 11 1.76 1.61 -11.07
CA VAL A 11 0.41 2.00 -10.65
C VAL A 11 0.27 1.82 -9.14
N VAL A 12 -0.45 2.75 -8.52
CA VAL A 12 -0.87 2.64 -7.13
C VAL A 12 -2.39 2.79 -7.07
N LEU A 13 -3.03 1.87 -6.35
CA LEU A 13 -4.44 1.91 -6.03
C LEU A 13 -4.55 2.23 -4.54
N ALA A 14 -5.22 3.33 -4.21
CA ALA A 14 -5.41 3.78 -2.85
C ALA A 14 -6.83 4.34 -2.69
N GLN A 15 -7.38 4.26 -1.49
CA GLN A 15 -8.73 4.75 -1.19
C GLN A 15 -8.78 5.37 0.21
N ALA A 16 -9.64 6.38 0.37
CA ALA A 16 -9.97 6.92 1.68
C ALA A 16 -10.96 6.00 2.39
N VAL A 17 -10.66 5.64 3.64
CA VAL A 17 -11.49 4.80 4.50
C VAL A 17 -11.82 5.61 5.76
N TRP A 18 -13.10 5.90 5.96
CA TRP A 18 -13.58 6.59 7.15
C TRP A 18 -13.67 5.61 8.33
N GLN A 19 -13.03 5.96 9.44
CA GLN A 19 -12.93 5.13 10.65
C GLN A 19 -13.99 5.49 11.70
N GLY A 20 -14.89 6.43 11.41
CA GLY A 20 -15.91 6.94 12.32
C GLY A 20 -15.61 8.34 12.87
N ASP A 21 -14.33 8.69 13.03
CA ASP A 21 -13.88 10.01 13.47
C ASP A 21 -12.77 10.58 12.56
N GLN A 22 -11.84 9.73 12.11
CA GLN A 22 -10.73 10.07 11.23
C GLN A 22 -10.84 9.34 9.88
N VAL A 23 -10.01 9.77 8.92
CA VAL A 23 -9.86 9.11 7.62
C VAL A 23 -8.44 8.56 7.51
N THR A 24 -8.34 7.34 6.99
CA THR A 24 -7.08 6.69 6.59
C THR A 24 -7.07 6.52 5.08
N VAL A 25 -5.95 6.80 4.41
CA VAL A 25 -5.75 6.38 3.02
C VAL A 25 -5.10 5.00 3.02
N LEU A 26 -5.82 3.98 2.55
CA LEU A 26 -5.32 2.62 2.42
C LEU A 26 -4.77 2.40 1.01
N ILE A 27 -3.47 2.15 0.89
CA ILE A 27 -2.84 1.64 -0.33
C ILE A 27 -3.17 0.15 -0.42
N THR A 28 -4.04 -0.21 -1.36
CA THR A 28 -4.44 -1.61 -1.57
C THR A 28 -3.52 -2.34 -2.53
N ARG A 29 -2.85 -1.61 -3.42
CA ARG A 29 -1.90 -2.21 -4.37
C ARG A 29 -0.90 -1.17 -4.85
N LEU A 30 0.37 -1.53 -4.85
CA LEU A 30 1.44 -0.80 -5.52
C LEU A 30 2.21 -1.78 -6.39
N LEU A 31 2.21 -1.53 -7.69
CA LEU A 31 3.00 -2.30 -8.67
C LEU A 31 3.90 -1.34 -9.42
N SER A 32 5.17 -1.68 -9.55
CA SER A 32 6.18 -0.84 -10.19
C SER A 32 7.26 -1.71 -10.83
N SER A 33 7.93 -1.17 -11.86
CA SER A 33 9.06 -1.84 -12.51
C SER A 33 10.43 -1.40 -11.98
N SER A 34 10.48 -0.42 -11.08
CA SER A 34 11.71 0.13 -10.50
C SER A 34 11.47 0.74 -9.12
N ASP A 35 12.53 0.86 -8.33
CA ASP A 35 12.51 1.54 -7.02
C ASP A 35 12.14 3.03 -7.16
N GLU A 36 12.65 3.70 -8.18
CA GLU A 36 12.29 5.09 -8.50
C GLU A 36 10.78 5.24 -8.72
N ALA A 37 10.16 4.34 -9.50
CA ALA A 37 8.72 4.36 -9.72
C ALA A 37 7.94 4.07 -8.43
N THR A 38 8.40 3.13 -7.60
CA THR A 38 7.83 2.89 -6.25
C THR A 38 7.82 4.16 -5.42
N ARG A 39 8.98 4.81 -5.32
CA ARG A 39 9.13 6.04 -4.52
C ARG A 39 8.27 7.17 -5.06
N ALA A 40 8.22 7.37 -6.37
CA ALA A 40 7.37 8.39 -6.98
C ALA A 40 5.88 8.15 -6.68
N LEU A 41 5.44 6.89 -6.74
CA LEU A 41 4.06 6.51 -6.42
C LEU A 41 3.73 6.72 -4.94
N LEU A 42 4.61 6.32 -4.02
CA LEU A 42 4.43 6.55 -2.58
C LEU A 42 4.35 8.06 -2.28
N GLY A 43 5.27 8.86 -2.83
CA GLY A 43 5.26 10.31 -2.66
C GLY A 43 3.99 10.96 -3.18
N ALA A 44 3.46 10.48 -4.30
CA ALA A 44 2.18 10.96 -4.84
C ALA A 44 0.99 10.66 -3.91
N VAL A 45 0.95 9.46 -3.30
CA VAL A 45 -0.10 9.09 -2.34
C VAL A 45 0.02 9.88 -1.03
N VAL A 46 1.23 10.03 -0.50
CA VAL A 46 1.46 10.80 0.73
C VAL A 46 1.06 12.26 0.52
N LYS A 47 1.47 12.86 -0.60
CA LYS A 47 1.05 14.22 -0.96
C LYS A 47 -0.47 14.34 -1.08
N SER A 48 -1.13 13.42 -1.77
CA SER A 48 -2.59 13.50 -1.92
C SER A 48 -3.33 13.31 -0.60
N ALA A 49 -2.82 12.50 0.32
CA ALA A 49 -3.35 12.37 1.67
C ALA A 49 -3.21 13.68 2.46
N TYR A 50 -2.05 14.34 2.40
CA TYR A 50 -1.85 15.67 3.00
C TYR A 50 -2.80 16.71 2.41
N ASP A 51 -2.92 16.79 1.08
CA ASP A 51 -3.80 17.75 0.40
C ASP A 51 -5.29 17.54 0.79
N ALA A 52 -5.67 16.31 1.13
CA ALA A 52 -7.01 15.95 1.57
C ALA A 52 -7.24 16.06 3.09
N GLY A 53 -6.23 16.45 3.87
CA GLY A 53 -6.32 16.53 5.34
C GLY A 53 -6.54 15.18 6.03
N VAL A 54 -6.04 14.09 5.43
CA VAL A 54 -6.13 12.72 5.96
C VAL A 54 -5.08 12.52 7.05
N TYR A 55 -5.43 11.82 8.12
CA TYR A 55 -4.57 11.67 9.29
C TYR A 55 -3.41 10.68 9.07
N GLU A 56 -3.66 9.59 8.34
CA GLU A 56 -2.67 8.54 8.12
C GLU A 56 -2.81 7.86 6.75
N VAL A 57 -1.70 7.28 6.30
CA VAL A 57 -1.62 6.39 5.14
C VAL A 57 -1.18 5.02 5.62
N ALA A 58 -1.88 3.97 5.21
CA ALA A 58 -1.58 2.59 5.59
C ALA A 58 -1.37 1.71 4.35
N MET A 59 -0.51 0.71 4.48
CA MET A 59 -0.26 -0.31 3.47
C MET A 59 0.04 -1.64 4.15
N HIS A 60 -0.47 -2.73 3.59
CA HIS A 60 0.01 -4.08 3.93
C HIS A 60 1.22 -4.40 3.06
N VAL A 61 2.27 -4.92 3.67
CA VAL A 61 3.52 -5.25 2.98
C VAL A 61 3.97 -6.63 3.40
N ASP A 62 4.36 -7.46 2.43
CA ASP A 62 5.09 -8.69 2.69
C ASP A 62 6.47 -8.33 3.27
N PRO A 63 6.79 -8.74 4.51
CA PRO A 63 8.09 -8.43 5.12
C PRO A 63 9.27 -8.98 4.32
N ALA A 64 9.09 -9.99 3.46
CA ALA A 64 10.14 -10.49 2.57
C ALA A 64 10.44 -9.56 1.37
N ASN A 65 9.59 -8.58 1.09
CA ASN A 65 9.80 -7.58 0.04
C ASN A 65 10.69 -6.42 0.55
N GLU A 66 11.98 -6.70 0.74
CA GLU A 66 12.94 -5.71 1.27
C GLU A 66 12.95 -4.36 0.52
N PRO A 67 12.92 -4.31 -0.83
CA PRO A 67 12.90 -3.03 -1.54
C PRO A 67 11.69 -2.17 -1.17
N LEU A 68 10.50 -2.76 -1.10
CA LEU A 68 9.28 -2.05 -0.73
C LEU A 68 9.30 -1.64 0.74
N SER A 69 9.74 -2.51 1.64
CA SER A 69 9.88 -2.20 3.07
C SER A 69 10.80 -1.00 3.30
N ARG A 70 11.96 -0.95 2.63
CA ARG A 70 12.88 0.21 2.72
C ARG A 70 12.26 1.48 2.14
N ALA A 71 11.59 1.38 0.99
CA ALA A 71 10.90 2.54 0.41
C ALA A 71 9.81 3.09 1.34
N LEU A 72 9.05 2.22 2.02
CA LEU A 72 8.06 2.62 3.02
C LEU A 72 8.72 3.35 4.21
N GLU A 73 9.79 2.78 4.77
CA GLU A 73 10.54 3.40 5.88
C GLU A 73 11.13 4.77 5.51
N ASP A 74 11.68 4.91 4.30
CA ASP A 74 12.21 6.19 3.79
C ASP A 74 11.12 7.27 3.65
N TYR A 75 9.86 6.86 3.46
CA TYR A 75 8.69 7.74 3.47
C TYR A 75 8.08 7.91 4.87
N GLY A 76 8.74 7.40 5.92
CA GLY A 76 8.32 7.56 7.31
C GLY A 76 7.22 6.60 7.77
N PHE A 77 6.89 5.59 6.97
CA PHE A 77 6.00 4.53 7.43
C PHE A 77 6.70 3.73 8.54
N ARG A 78 5.93 3.33 9.55
CA ARG A 78 6.42 2.41 10.58
C ARG A 78 5.92 1.00 10.28
N LEU A 79 6.85 0.05 10.20
CA LEU A 79 6.54 -1.37 10.07
C LEU A 79 6.44 -1.99 11.47
N GLY A 80 5.23 -2.43 11.86
CA GLY A 80 4.95 -2.97 13.20
C GLY A 80 4.69 -1.91 14.29
N PRO A 81 4.38 -2.30 15.55
CA PRO A 81 4.27 -3.68 16.04
C PRO A 81 2.92 -4.34 15.71
N LEU A 82 1.98 -3.58 15.15
CA LEU A 82 0.65 -4.08 14.80
C LEU A 82 0.78 -5.18 13.73
N LEU A 83 0.08 -6.29 13.97
CA LEU A 83 -0.02 -7.41 13.03
C LEU A 83 -1.32 -7.28 12.24
N LEU A 84 -1.26 -7.64 10.96
CA LEU A 84 -2.46 -7.79 10.15
C LEU A 84 -3.08 -9.16 10.41
N GLY A 85 -4.33 -9.17 10.88
CA GLY A 85 -5.13 -10.38 10.96
C GLY A 85 -5.90 -10.60 9.65
N VAL A 86 -5.61 -11.70 8.95
CA VAL A 86 -6.36 -12.11 7.76
C VAL A 86 -7.04 -13.46 8.01
N ARG A 87 -8.33 -13.54 7.66
CA ARG A 87 -9.05 -14.81 7.54
C ARG A 87 -9.60 -14.92 6.12
N VAL A 88 -9.04 -15.83 5.33
CA VAL A 88 -9.56 -16.14 4.00
C VAL A 88 -10.87 -16.93 4.14
N LEU A 89 -11.92 -16.49 3.46
CA LEU A 89 -13.26 -17.06 3.54
C LEU A 89 -13.67 -17.75 2.22
N GLY A 90 -14.73 -18.57 2.29
CA GLY A 90 -15.32 -19.25 1.13
C GLY A 90 -14.39 -20.29 0.49
N SER A 91 -14.57 -20.53 -0.81
CA SER A 91 -13.84 -21.58 -1.54
C SER A 91 -12.32 -21.42 -1.54
N ARG A 92 -11.82 -20.19 -1.37
CA ARG A 92 -10.37 -19.94 -1.19
C ARG A 92 -9.87 -20.52 0.12
N GLY A 93 -10.60 -20.26 1.21
CA GLY A 93 -10.30 -20.86 2.51
C GLY A 93 -10.44 -22.37 2.51
N GLU A 94 -11.44 -22.91 1.79
CA GLU A 94 -11.62 -24.37 1.62
C GLU A 94 -10.44 -25.03 0.87
N ARG A 95 -9.79 -24.30 -0.05
CA ARG A 95 -8.55 -24.74 -0.72
C ARG A 95 -7.29 -24.54 0.13
N GLY A 96 -7.41 -24.02 1.34
CA GLY A 96 -6.29 -23.76 2.24
C GLY A 96 -5.47 -22.51 1.86
N GLU A 97 -6.01 -21.61 1.06
CA GLU A 97 -5.35 -20.33 0.80
C GLU A 97 -5.34 -19.49 2.07
N VAL A 98 -4.16 -18.98 2.44
CA VAL A 98 -3.97 -18.14 3.64
C VAL A 98 -3.73 -16.67 3.32
N ALA A 99 -3.35 -16.37 2.08
CA ALA A 99 -3.02 -15.01 1.66
C ALA A 99 -4.28 -14.15 1.42
N GLY A 100 -4.27 -12.97 2.02
CA GLY A 100 -5.36 -11.99 1.90
C GLY A 100 -5.53 -11.44 0.48
N VAL A 101 -6.61 -10.68 0.25
CA VAL A 101 -6.78 -9.92 -1.02
C VAL A 101 -5.83 -8.73 -1.09
N LEU A 102 -5.29 -8.33 0.06
CA LEU A 102 -4.41 -7.18 0.25
C LEU A 102 -2.93 -7.58 0.39
N GLU A 103 -2.60 -8.86 0.20
CA GLU A 103 -1.25 -9.43 0.17
C GLU A 103 -0.85 -9.78 -1.26
#